data_AF-C0HKH8-F1
#
_entry.id   AF-C0HKH8-F1
#
_cell.length_a   1.000
_cell.length_b   1.000
_cell.length_c   1.000
_cell.angle_alpha   90.00
_cell.angle_beta   90.00
_cell.angle_gamma   90.00
#
_symmetry.space_group_name_H-M   'P 1'
#
loop_
_entity.id
_entity.type
_entity.pdbx_description
1 polymer ?
#
loop_
_entity_poly.entity_id
_entity_poly.type
_entity_poly.pdbx_seq_one_letter_code
_entity_poly.pdbx_strand_id
1 'polypeptide(L)' 'GIPCGESCVWIPCISAALGCSCKNKVCYRN' A
#
# COMPACT_ATOMS: atom_id res chain seq x y z
N GLY A 1 3.08 2.90 -9.99
CA GLY A 1 2.37 3.74 -9.02
C GLY A 1 0.90 3.40 -9.09
N ILE A 2 0.58 2.11 -9.03
CA ILE A 2 -0.76 1.57 -9.15
C ILE A 2 -1.29 1.35 -7.73
N PRO A 3 -2.49 1.84 -7.38
CA PRO A 3 -3.05 1.57 -6.07
C PRO A 3 -3.27 0.07 -5.89
N CYS A 4 -2.77 -0.50 -4.79
CA CYS A 4 -2.95 -1.92 -4.45
C CYS A 4 -4.36 -2.24 -3.93
N GLY A 5 -5.23 -1.23 -3.82
CA GLY A 5 -6.56 -1.38 -3.21
C GLY A 5 -6.53 -1.42 -1.69
N GLU A 6 -5.38 -1.13 -1.08
CA GLU A 6 -5.23 -1.10 0.38
C GLU A 6 -4.97 0.32 0.88
N SER A 7 -5.37 0.56 2.13
CA SER A 7 -5.10 1.79 2.85
C SER A 7 -4.18 1.51 4.03
N CYS A 8 -3.24 2.42 4.26
CA CYS A 8 -2.22 2.28 5.29
C CYS A 8 -2.38 3.30 6.42
N VAL A 9 -3.63 3.67 6.76
CA VAL A 9 -3.92 4.65 7.82
C VAL A 9 -3.75 4.05 9.22
N TRP A 10 -4.25 2.83 9.42
CA TRP A 10 -4.29 2.17 10.73
C TRP A 10 -3.53 0.84 10.75
N ILE A 11 -3.33 0.24 9.58
CA ILE A 11 -2.63 -1.02 9.39
C ILE A 11 -1.57 -0.86 8.30
N PRO A 12 -0.46 -1.59 8.35
CA PRO A 12 0.46 -1.64 7.23
C PRO A 12 -0.22 -2.29 6.02
N CYS A 13 0.29 -1.99 4.81
CA CYS A 13 -0.13 -2.70 3.61
C CYS A 13 0.15 -4.20 3.79
N ILE A 14 -0.87 -5.06 3.73
CA ILE A 14 -0.71 -6.51 3.74
C ILE A 14 0.06 -6.93 2.47
N SER A 15 -0.25 -6.30 1.34
CA SER A 15 0.51 -6.49 0.10
C SER A 15 1.88 -5.82 0.11
N ALA A 16 2.38 -5.33 1.25
CA ALA A 16 3.80 -4.95 1.35
C ALA A 16 4.72 -6.12 1.02
N ALA A 17 4.33 -7.34 1.37
CA ALA A 17 5.04 -8.55 0.95
C ALA A 17 5.06 -8.75 -0.58
N LEU A 18 4.11 -8.15 -1.30
CA LEU A 18 4.01 -8.19 -2.77
C LEU A 18 4.69 -6.98 -3.45
N GLY A 19 5.36 -6.13 -2.67
CA GLY A 19 6.03 -4.92 -3.16
C GLY A 19 5.12 -3.69 -3.24
N CYS A 20 4.02 -3.65 -2.50
CA CYS A 20 3.25 -2.42 -2.29
C CYS A 20 3.88 -1.55 -1.19
N SER A 21 3.88 -0.24 -1.41
CA SER A 21 4.43 0.75 -0.48
C SER A 21 3.34 1.74 -0.07
N CYS A 22 3.29 2.08 1.22
CA CYS A 22 2.38 3.10 1.70
C CYS A 22 2.82 4.49 1.22
N LYS A 23 1.95 5.20 0.50
CA LYS A 23 2.15 6.59 0.10
C LYS A 23 0.84 7.35 0.26
N ASN A 24 0.84 8.50 0.92
CA ASN A 24 -0.38 9.29 1.12
C ASN A 24 -1.56 8.47 1.71
N LYS A 25 -1.28 7.61 2.70
CA LYS A 25 -2.27 6.75 3.36
C LYS A 25 -2.93 5.67 2.48
N VAL A 26 -2.46 5.50 1.26
CA VAL A 26 -2.89 4.46 0.32
C VAL A 26 -1.67 3.63 -0.08
N CYS A 27 -1.85 2.34 -0.25
CA CYS A 27 -0.80 1.43 -0.66
C CYS A 27 -0.67 1.46 -2.19
N TYR A 28 0.53 1.73 -2.69
CA TYR A 28 0.84 1.80 -4.12
C TYR A 28 1.98 0.85 -4.47
N ARG A 29 1.83 0.11 -5.56
CA ARG A 29 2.89 -0.68 -6.18
C ARG A 29 3.60 0.14 -7.26
N ASN A 30 4.88 -0.14 -7.49
CA ASN A 30 5.74 0.54 -8.48
C ASN A 30 5.08 0.77 -9.83
#